data_AF-A0A7J5VXC8-F1
#
_entry.id   AF-A0A7J5VXC8-F1
#
_cell.length_a   1.000
_cell.length_b   1.000
_cell.length_c   1.000
_cell.angle_alpha   90.00
_cell.angle_beta   90.00
_cell.angle_gamma   90.00
#
_symmetry.space_group_name_H-M   'P 1'
#
loop_
_entity.id
_entity.type
_entity.pdbx_description
1 polymer ?
#
loop_
_entity_poly.entity_id
_entity_poly.type
_entity_poly.pdbx_seq_one_letter_code
_entity_poly.pdbx_strand_id
1 'polypeptide(L)'
;VLGCALTLSTFAQSRNYSAFEKKEVRPIATKLEAQQQTQISPEINSSSFERSTLDTERIDISSSSNMFGIFIADQRVVSAQPGANMITFGNRAGGSFGATGNDLRIAFSTDLGNSFTNFTVSPLAGSGFMFRYPSVSIFNPAGNSNTENMLAVYSGPFTDAAGWKGQYYGSCNLDGTNVNTTFDNNEPTVYINHLNMGLVALPDGHVHVASSRLDGTSASYTHEGWEVQNGMYNAETNTIDWADEPVKIIPELLEDGRTDAG
;
A
#
# COMPACT_ATOMS: atom_id res chain seq x y z
N VAL A 1 69.88 -16.86 11.02
CA VAL A 1 69.84 -15.74 10.05
C VAL A 1 68.81 -16.09 8.98
N LEU A 2 67.90 -15.14 8.70
CA LEU A 2 66.90 -15.11 7.63
C LEU A 2 65.69 -16.06 7.68
N GLY A 3 64.50 -15.50 7.45
CA GLY A 3 63.24 -16.21 7.23
C GLY A 3 62.02 -15.29 7.38
N CYS A 4 61.92 -14.28 6.50
CA CYS A 4 60.88 -14.19 5.44
C CYS A 4 59.56 -13.57 5.93
N ALA A 5 59.46 -12.26 5.76
CA ALA A 5 58.19 -11.53 5.78
C ALA A 5 57.49 -11.70 4.43
N LEU A 6 56.26 -12.25 4.42
CA LEU A 6 55.36 -12.20 3.28
C LEU A 6 54.60 -10.87 3.31
N THR A 7 54.85 -10.02 2.33
CA THR A 7 54.03 -8.85 2.02
C THR A 7 52.95 -9.24 1.02
N LEU A 8 51.68 -9.11 1.41
CA LEU A 8 50.53 -9.20 0.50
C LEU A 8 50.25 -7.79 -0.03
N SER A 9 50.55 -7.55 -1.32
CA SER A 9 50.08 -6.36 -2.03
C SER A 9 48.65 -6.58 -2.53
N THR A 10 47.77 -5.65 -2.22
CA THR A 10 46.42 -5.58 -2.79
C THR A 10 46.48 -4.85 -4.13
N PHE A 11 46.09 -5.53 -5.22
CA PHE A 11 45.82 -4.88 -6.50
C PHE A 11 44.34 -4.51 -6.54
N ALA A 12 44.03 -3.22 -6.38
CA ALA A 12 42.73 -2.70 -6.74
C ALA A 12 42.66 -2.56 -8.27
N GLN A 13 41.93 -3.45 -8.94
CA GLN A 13 41.60 -3.30 -10.36
C GLN A 13 40.65 -2.12 -10.55
N SER A 14 41.08 -1.09 -11.29
CA SER A 14 40.20 0.00 -11.70
C SER A 14 39.15 -0.54 -12.69
N ARG A 15 37.86 -0.39 -12.35
CA ARG A 15 36.77 -0.70 -13.29
C ARG A 15 36.67 0.42 -14.32
N ASN A 16 36.85 0.05 -15.58
CA ASN A 16 36.67 0.93 -16.74
C ASN A 16 35.16 1.18 -16.97
N TYR A 17 34.70 2.41 -16.75
CA TYR A 17 33.29 2.80 -16.96
C TYR A 17 33.01 3.34 -18.38
N SER A 18 33.89 3.11 -19.35
CA SER A 18 33.77 3.63 -20.71
C SER A 18 32.80 2.86 -21.64
N ALA A 19 31.98 1.96 -21.11
CA ALA A 19 31.08 1.10 -21.91
C ALA A 19 29.59 1.26 -21.60
N PHE A 20 29.16 2.42 -21.09
CA PHE A 20 27.73 2.74 -21.01
C PHE A 20 27.33 3.68 -22.14
N GLU A 21 26.82 3.10 -23.23
CA GLU A 21 26.14 3.84 -24.28
C GLU A 21 24.65 3.94 -23.92
N LYS A 22 24.13 5.17 -23.82
CA LYS A 22 22.71 5.42 -23.60
C LYS A 22 21.95 5.07 -24.87
N LYS A 23 21.32 3.90 -24.91
CA LYS A 23 20.43 3.50 -26.00
C LYS A 23 19.16 4.34 -25.97
N GLU A 24 18.84 5.00 -27.08
CA GLU A 24 17.56 5.69 -27.23
C GLU A 24 16.39 4.70 -27.25
N VAL A 25 15.28 5.12 -26.65
CA VAL A 25 14.04 4.34 -26.56
C VAL A 25 13.48 4.16 -27.96
N ARG A 26 13.45 2.92 -28.46
CA ARG A 26 12.70 2.61 -29.68
C ARG A 26 11.21 2.61 -29.34
N PRO A 27 10.35 3.34 -30.08
CA PRO A 27 8.92 3.24 -29.88
C PRO A 27 8.48 1.80 -30.17
N ILE A 28 7.72 1.23 -29.24
CA ILE A 28 7.04 -0.06 -29.44
C ILE A 28 6.09 0.13 -30.62
N ALA A 29 6.34 -0.60 -31.71
CA ALA A 29 5.39 -0.70 -32.81
C ALA A 29 4.25 -1.62 -32.35
N THR A 30 3.26 -1.05 -31.66
CA THR A 30 2.00 -1.73 -31.41
C THR A 30 1.20 -1.73 -32.70
N LYS A 31 1.34 -2.78 -33.52
CA LYS A 31 0.28 -3.13 -34.47
C LYS A 31 -0.80 -3.89 -33.71
N LEU A 32 -1.66 -3.14 -33.00
CA LEU A 32 -3.02 -3.60 -32.72
C LEU A 32 -3.91 -2.92 -33.74
N GLU A 33 -4.63 -3.72 -34.52
CA GLU A 33 -5.64 -3.24 -35.45
C GLU A 33 -6.69 -2.44 -34.68
N ALA A 34 -6.87 -1.18 -35.10
CA ALA A 34 -7.85 -0.29 -34.51
C ALA A 34 -9.27 -0.75 -34.89
N GLN A 35 -10.00 -1.31 -33.92
CA GLN A 35 -11.45 -1.18 -33.94
C GLN A 35 -11.79 0.22 -33.42
N GLN A 36 -12.33 1.06 -34.31
CA GLN A 36 -12.84 2.38 -33.95
C GLN A 36 -14.02 2.23 -32.99
N GLN A 37 -13.76 2.32 -31.69
CA GLN A 37 -14.76 2.79 -30.73
C GLN A 37 -14.56 4.29 -30.58
N THR A 38 -15.56 5.07 -31.00
CA THR A 38 -15.69 6.49 -30.66
C THR A 38 -15.86 6.62 -29.15
N GLN A 39 -14.75 6.68 -28.43
CA GLN A 39 -14.73 7.19 -27.06
C GLN A 39 -14.69 8.71 -27.12
N ILE A 40 -15.73 9.33 -26.57
CA ILE A 40 -15.73 10.75 -26.23
C ILE A 40 -14.85 10.85 -24.98
N SER A 41 -13.54 11.05 -25.15
CA SER A 41 -12.67 11.43 -24.04
C SER A 41 -13.03 12.87 -23.61
N PRO A 42 -13.13 13.18 -22.31
CA PRO A 42 -13.27 14.57 -21.89
C PRO A 42 -12.05 15.35 -22.39
N GLU A 43 -12.28 16.45 -23.11
CA GLU A 43 -11.23 17.39 -23.49
C GLU A 43 -10.58 17.92 -22.21
N ILE A 44 -9.36 17.46 -21.93
CA ILE A 44 -8.47 18.18 -21.02
C ILE A 44 -8.11 19.44 -21.78
N ASN A 45 -8.66 20.59 -21.34
CA ASN A 45 -8.22 21.91 -21.78
C ASN A 45 -6.72 22.02 -21.52
N SER A 46 -5.91 21.68 -22.51
CA SER A 46 -4.47 21.93 -22.48
C SER A 46 -4.28 23.41 -22.75
N SER A 47 -4.46 24.23 -21.71
CA SER A 47 -3.87 25.56 -21.69
C SER A 47 -2.39 25.38 -21.98
N SER A 48 -1.93 26.02 -23.06
CA SER A 48 -0.54 26.06 -23.49
C SER A 48 0.39 26.23 -22.29
N PHE A 49 1.14 25.17 -21.95
CA PHE A 49 2.26 25.29 -21.04
C PHE A 49 3.33 26.11 -21.76
N GLU A 50 3.31 27.42 -21.56
CA GLU A 50 4.50 28.22 -21.84
C GLU A 50 5.63 27.66 -20.98
N ARG A 51 6.82 27.59 -21.58
CA ARG A 51 8.03 27.03 -20.98
C ARG A 51 8.53 27.98 -19.88
N SER A 52 7.79 28.02 -18.77
CA SER A 52 8.23 28.57 -17.50
C SER A 52 9.49 27.84 -17.08
N THR A 53 10.42 28.54 -16.44
CA THR A 53 11.60 27.94 -15.80
C THR A 53 11.19 26.66 -15.09
N LEU A 54 11.83 25.54 -15.43
CA LEU A 54 11.52 24.17 -14.94
C LEU A 54 11.84 24.00 -13.45
N ASP A 55 11.60 25.01 -12.61
CA ASP A 55 11.59 24.86 -11.17
C ASP A 55 10.36 24.04 -10.82
N THR A 56 10.57 22.73 -10.70
CA THR A 56 9.62 21.84 -10.06
C THR A 56 9.57 22.22 -8.58
N GLU A 57 8.47 22.83 -8.16
CA GLU A 57 8.23 23.08 -6.75
C GLU A 57 8.08 21.73 -6.02
N ARG A 58 8.83 21.56 -4.94
CA ARG A 58 8.72 20.37 -4.10
C ARG A 58 7.59 20.58 -3.12
N ILE A 59 6.61 19.69 -3.17
CA ILE A 59 5.51 19.65 -2.21
C ILE A 59 5.75 18.47 -1.27
N ASP A 60 5.87 18.75 0.01
CA ASP A 60 5.99 17.71 1.02
C ASP A 60 4.61 17.10 1.32
N ILE A 61 4.47 15.79 1.08
CA ILE A 61 3.21 15.05 1.22
C ILE A 61 3.05 14.48 2.64
N SER A 62 4.13 13.87 3.14
CA SER A 62 4.18 13.10 4.37
C SER A 62 5.64 12.83 4.74
N SER A 63 5.87 12.34 5.95
CA SER A 63 7.16 11.82 6.41
C SER A 63 6.99 10.57 7.26
N SER A 64 8.07 9.82 7.46
CA SER A 64 8.10 8.67 8.34
C SER A 64 9.36 8.65 9.18
N SER A 65 9.25 8.21 10.44
CA SER A 65 10.42 7.90 11.27
C SER A 65 11.07 6.57 10.89
N ASN A 66 10.46 5.79 9.99
CA ASN A 66 10.99 4.50 9.56
C ASN A 66 11.10 4.42 8.03
N MET A 67 12.26 3.99 7.54
CA MET A 67 12.52 3.86 6.10
C MET A 67 11.77 2.66 5.46
N PHE A 68 11.35 1.69 6.28
CA PHE A 68 10.58 0.52 5.86
C PHE A 68 9.07 0.79 5.98
N GLY A 69 8.53 1.51 4.99
CA GLY A 69 7.09 1.78 4.85
C GLY A 69 6.36 0.78 3.95
N ILE A 70 7.06 0.18 3.00
CA ILE A 70 6.51 -0.77 2.02
C ILE A 70 7.22 -2.11 2.21
N PHE A 71 6.45 -3.18 2.39
CA PHE A 71 7.00 -4.53 2.58
C PHE A 71 6.93 -5.38 1.31
N ILE A 72 5.86 -5.20 0.53
CA ILE A 72 5.54 -6.00 -0.66
C ILE A 72 5.07 -5.10 -1.79
N ALA A 73 5.26 -5.54 -3.03
CA ALA A 73 4.91 -4.77 -4.23
C ALA A 73 3.40 -4.54 -4.36
N ASP A 74 2.59 -5.48 -3.87
CA ASP A 74 1.13 -5.40 -3.93
C ASP A 74 0.51 -4.54 -2.82
N GLN A 75 1.34 -3.91 -1.98
CA GLN A 75 0.87 -2.98 -0.95
C GLN A 75 0.33 -1.69 -1.60
N ARG A 76 -0.91 -1.33 -1.32
CA ARG A 76 -1.52 -0.09 -1.83
C ARG A 76 -1.16 1.06 -0.90
N VAL A 77 -0.14 1.82 -1.28
CA VAL A 77 0.24 3.06 -0.56
C VAL A 77 -0.20 4.33 -1.28
N VAL A 78 -0.56 4.23 -2.56
CA VAL A 78 -1.13 5.34 -3.35
C VAL A 78 -2.44 4.87 -3.96
N SER A 79 -3.47 5.72 -3.87
CA SER A 79 -4.76 5.50 -4.54
C SER A 79 -5.22 6.79 -5.21
N ALA A 80 -6.03 6.64 -6.25
CA ALA A 80 -6.71 7.75 -6.90
C ALA A 80 -8.20 7.50 -6.87
N GLN A 81 -8.98 8.56 -6.63
CA GLN A 81 -10.43 8.57 -6.73
C GLN A 81 -10.85 9.68 -7.71
N PRO A 82 -10.96 9.35 -9.01
CA PRO A 82 -11.24 10.33 -10.05
C PRO A 82 -12.55 11.09 -9.84
N GLY A 83 -13.58 10.43 -9.28
CA GLY A 83 -14.88 11.07 -8.99
C GLY A 83 -14.80 12.21 -7.97
N ALA A 84 -13.72 12.26 -7.19
CA ALA A 84 -13.44 13.29 -6.19
C ALA A 84 -12.24 14.17 -6.56
N ASN A 85 -11.67 14.00 -7.76
CA ASN A 85 -10.38 14.59 -8.16
C ASN A 85 -9.28 14.34 -7.11
N MET A 86 -9.30 13.18 -6.45
CA MET A 86 -8.49 12.92 -5.27
C MET A 86 -7.34 11.96 -5.56
N ILE A 87 -6.17 12.28 -5.04
CA ILE A 87 -5.05 11.33 -4.86
C ILE A 87 -4.76 11.18 -3.38
N THR A 88 -4.39 9.99 -2.96
CA THR A 88 -4.13 9.66 -1.55
C THR A 88 -2.80 8.93 -1.44
N PHE A 89 -2.06 9.23 -0.39
CA PHE A 89 -0.85 8.54 0.02
C PHE A 89 -0.97 8.11 1.48
N GLY A 90 -0.74 6.83 1.74
CA GLY A 90 -0.75 6.25 3.08
C GLY A 90 0.61 5.65 3.44
N ASN A 91 1.12 6.00 4.62
CA ASN A 91 2.39 5.47 5.13
C ASN A 91 2.43 5.45 6.65
N ARG A 92 3.54 4.97 7.24
CA ARG A 92 3.81 5.13 8.68
C ARG A 92 4.19 6.58 8.98
N ALA A 93 3.68 7.15 10.06
CA ALA A 93 3.97 8.52 10.46
C ALA A 93 5.37 8.70 11.07
N GLY A 94 5.62 9.87 11.65
CA GLY A 94 6.91 10.30 12.18
C GLY A 94 7.65 11.27 11.26
N GLY A 95 8.87 11.63 11.63
CA GLY A 95 9.69 12.60 10.89
C GLY A 95 9.26 14.06 11.09
N SER A 96 9.45 14.90 10.07
CA SER A 96 9.18 16.34 10.11
C SER A 96 7.70 16.69 10.28
N PHE A 97 6.79 15.77 9.96
CA PHE A 97 5.36 15.94 10.14
C PHE A 97 4.83 15.49 11.52
N GLY A 98 5.70 15.00 12.42
CA GLY A 98 5.33 14.59 13.77
C GLY A 98 4.66 13.20 13.86
N ALA A 99 4.05 12.93 15.01
CA ALA A 99 3.64 11.59 15.47
C ALA A 99 4.82 10.61 15.60
N THR A 100 4.54 9.34 15.87
CA THR A 100 5.56 8.30 16.03
C THR A 100 5.63 7.42 14.78
N GLY A 101 6.72 6.65 14.65
CA GLY A 101 6.78 5.59 13.64
C GLY A 101 5.76 4.47 13.86
N ASN A 102 4.98 4.48 14.94
CA ASN A 102 3.98 3.46 15.25
C ASN A 102 2.57 3.84 14.79
N ASP A 103 2.40 5.07 14.34
CA ASP A 103 1.14 5.60 13.82
C ASP A 103 1.08 5.52 12.29
N LEU A 104 -0.11 5.62 11.72
CA LEU A 104 -0.32 5.83 10.29
C LEU A 104 -0.41 7.32 9.99
N ARG A 105 0.03 7.71 8.80
CA ARG A 105 -0.20 9.00 8.20
C ARG A 105 -0.90 8.79 6.88
N ILE A 106 -2.02 9.47 6.71
CA ILE A 106 -2.80 9.46 5.49
C ILE A 106 -2.84 10.89 5.00
N ALA A 107 -2.36 11.09 3.79
CA ALA A 107 -2.35 12.37 3.10
C ALA A 107 -3.21 12.26 1.85
N PHE A 108 -3.91 13.32 1.50
CA PHE A 108 -4.66 13.39 0.25
C PHE A 108 -4.61 14.80 -0.33
N SER A 109 -4.81 14.86 -1.64
CA SER A 109 -4.93 16.09 -2.41
C SER A 109 -6.18 16.00 -3.26
N THR A 110 -6.93 17.10 -3.37
CA THR A 110 -8.09 17.26 -4.26
C THR A 110 -7.82 18.26 -5.39
N ASP A 111 -6.59 18.73 -5.50
CA ASP A 111 -6.14 19.81 -6.40
C ASP A 111 -5.00 19.34 -7.32
N LEU A 112 -5.06 18.07 -7.74
CA LEU A 112 -4.08 17.42 -8.63
C LEU A 112 -2.65 17.39 -8.08
N GLY A 113 -2.49 17.42 -6.74
CA GLY A 113 -1.22 17.33 -6.06
C GLY A 113 -0.54 18.68 -5.80
N ASN A 114 -1.23 19.80 -5.99
CA ASN A 114 -0.70 21.14 -5.68
C ASN A 114 -0.60 21.39 -4.16
N SER A 115 -1.46 20.76 -3.37
CA SER A 115 -1.37 20.78 -1.91
C SER A 115 -1.89 19.47 -1.31
N PHE A 116 -1.42 19.13 -0.11
CA PHE A 116 -1.83 17.92 0.60
C PHE A 116 -2.35 18.23 2.00
N THR A 117 -3.56 17.78 2.28
CA THR A 117 -4.08 17.63 3.64
C THR A 117 -3.63 16.29 4.19
N ASN A 118 -3.32 16.22 5.48
CA ASN A 118 -2.93 14.96 6.12
C ASN A 118 -3.44 14.88 7.56
N PHE A 119 -3.59 13.65 8.04
CA PHE A 119 -3.94 13.34 9.41
C PHE A 119 -3.21 12.07 9.87
N THR A 120 -3.27 11.80 11.18
CA THR A 120 -2.62 10.66 11.81
C THR A 120 -3.68 9.72 12.39
N VAL A 121 -3.48 8.42 12.23
CA VAL A 121 -4.26 7.38 12.92
C VAL A 121 -3.32 6.62 13.84
N SER A 122 -3.62 6.65 15.14
CA SER A 122 -2.83 5.95 16.16
C SER A 122 -3.46 4.62 16.54
N PRO A 123 -2.66 3.62 16.95
CA PRO A 123 -3.16 2.41 17.59
C PRO A 123 -3.99 2.76 18.84
N LEU A 124 -4.86 1.85 19.27
CA LEU A 124 -5.71 2.04 20.45
C LEU A 124 -4.86 2.48 21.66
N ALA A 125 -5.27 3.57 22.32
CA ALA A 125 -4.54 4.13 23.45
C ALA A 125 -4.33 3.07 24.55
N GLY A 126 -3.08 2.93 25.01
CA GLY A 126 -2.71 1.96 26.05
C GLY A 126 -2.53 0.51 25.57
N SER A 127 -2.80 0.19 24.30
CA SER A 127 -2.60 -1.18 23.76
C SER A 127 -1.15 -1.62 23.67
N GLY A 128 -0.21 -0.67 23.55
CA GLY A 128 1.19 -0.95 23.20
C GLY A 128 1.38 -1.42 21.75
N PHE A 129 0.30 -1.47 20.95
CA PHE A 129 0.36 -1.88 19.56
C PHE A 129 1.04 -0.84 18.69
N MET A 130 1.62 -1.32 17.60
CA MET A 130 2.39 -0.50 16.67
C MET A 130 2.09 -0.93 15.24
N PHE A 131 1.58 -0.01 14.43
CA PHE A 131 1.24 -0.31 13.05
C PHE A 131 2.46 -0.50 12.17
N ARG A 132 2.38 -1.46 11.25
CA ARG A 132 3.42 -1.76 10.26
C ARG A 132 2.79 -1.91 8.88
N TYR A 133 3.60 -1.62 7.86
CA TYR A 133 3.34 -1.88 6.44
C TYR A 133 1.89 -1.61 5.99
N PRO A 134 1.39 -0.37 6.18
CA PRO A 134 0.00 -0.06 5.90
C PRO A 134 -0.32 -0.10 4.41
N SER A 135 -1.45 -0.70 4.08
CA SER A 135 -2.19 -0.38 2.87
C SER A 135 -3.29 0.61 3.19
N VAL A 136 -3.53 1.57 2.30
CA VAL A 136 -4.56 2.60 2.41
C VAL A 136 -5.30 2.72 1.09
N SER A 137 -6.62 2.82 1.18
CA SER A 137 -7.52 3.12 0.06
C SER A 137 -8.58 4.11 0.52
N ILE A 138 -9.28 4.73 -0.42
CA ILE A 138 -10.41 5.62 -0.12
C ILE A 138 -11.70 4.95 -0.55
N PHE A 139 -12.62 4.82 0.40
CA PHE A 139 -14.01 4.54 0.09
C PHE A 139 -14.75 5.83 -0.21
N ASN A 140 -15.43 5.88 -1.34
CA ASN A 140 -16.33 6.96 -1.72
C ASN A 140 -17.69 6.36 -2.09
N PRO A 141 -18.77 6.64 -1.34
CA PRO A 141 -20.10 6.19 -1.69
C PRO A 141 -20.48 6.58 -3.14
N ALA A 142 -21.21 5.71 -3.83
CA ALA A 142 -21.65 5.98 -5.19
C ALA A 142 -22.42 7.33 -5.30
N GLY A 143 -22.00 8.18 -6.25
CA GLY A 143 -22.61 9.49 -6.47
C GLY A 143 -22.18 10.59 -5.50
N ASN A 144 -21.28 10.31 -4.54
CA ASN A 144 -20.77 11.32 -3.61
C ASN A 144 -19.61 12.13 -4.20
N SER A 145 -19.72 13.45 -4.12
CA SER A 145 -18.68 14.43 -4.47
C SER A 145 -18.15 15.20 -3.26
N ASN A 146 -18.72 15.01 -2.06
CA ASN A 146 -18.26 15.68 -0.84
C ASN A 146 -17.23 14.80 -0.12
N THR A 147 -16.01 15.31 0.06
CA THR A 147 -14.93 14.60 0.74
C THR A 147 -15.24 14.27 2.21
N GLU A 148 -16.14 15.00 2.85
CA GLU A 148 -16.57 14.73 4.24
C GLU A 148 -17.29 13.38 4.39
N ASN A 149 -17.90 12.87 3.31
CA ASN A 149 -18.60 11.58 3.30
C ASN A 149 -17.70 10.42 2.84
N MET A 150 -16.41 10.68 2.61
CA MET A 150 -15.44 9.66 2.21
C MET A 150 -14.73 9.12 3.43
N LEU A 151 -14.29 7.86 3.34
CA LEU A 151 -13.51 7.22 4.39
C LEU A 151 -12.13 6.85 3.87
N ALA A 152 -11.12 7.08 4.69
CA ALA A 152 -9.87 6.37 4.54
C ALA A 152 -10.05 4.97 5.14
N VAL A 153 -9.76 3.95 4.34
CA VAL A 153 -9.76 2.55 4.72
C VAL A 153 -8.32 2.09 4.76
N TYR A 154 -7.94 1.39 5.81
CA TYR A 154 -6.55 0.98 6.01
C TYR A 154 -6.46 -0.41 6.61
N SER A 155 -5.36 -1.09 6.32
CA SER A 155 -5.05 -2.40 6.89
C SER A 155 -3.55 -2.68 6.92
N GLY A 156 -3.15 -3.63 7.75
CA GLY A 156 -1.81 -4.18 7.75
C GLY A 156 -1.48 -4.94 9.03
N PRO A 157 -0.24 -5.37 9.21
CA PRO A 157 0.18 -6.09 10.41
C PRO A 157 0.55 -5.16 11.57
N PHE A 158 0.39 -5.63 12.81
CA PHE A 158 0.86 -4.91 14.00
C PHE A 158 1.82 -5.73 14.87
N THR A 159 2.60 -5.01 15.67
CA THR A 159 3.53 -5.54 16.69
C THR A 159 3.23 -4.93 18.05
N ASP A 160 3.71 -5.52 19.14
CA ASP A 160 3.58 -5.00 20.53
C ASP A 160 4.94 -4.76 21.23
N ALA A 161 5.99 -4.50 20.45
CA ALA A 161 7.41 -4.52 20.86
C ALA A 161 8.00 -5.91 21.15
N ALA A 162 7.21 -6.91 21.55
CA ALA A 162 7.71 -8.27 21.77
C ALA A 162 7.79 -9.08 20.46
N GLY A 163 6.97 -8.74 19.46
CA GLY A 163 7.05 -9.34 18.14
C GLY A 163 5.84 -9.03 17.25
N TRP A 164 5.73 -9.77 16.16
CA TRP A 164 4.53 -9.79 15.31
C TRP A 164 3.37 -10.40 16.08
N LYS A 165 2.20 -9.76 16.00
CA LYS A 165 1.01 -10.20 16.73
C LYS A 165 -0.16 -10.57 15.85
N GLY A 166 -0.41 -9.77 14.82
CA GLY A 166 -1.66 -9.89 14.12
C GLY A 166 -1.84 -8.83 13.07
N GLN A 167 -3.10 -8.65 12.68
CA GLN A 167 -3.55 -7.74 11.65
C GLN A 167 -4.42 -6.66 12.28
N TYR A 168 -4.36 -5.46 11.71
CA TYR A 168 -5.34 -4.41 11.95
C TYR A 168 -6.05 -4.11 10.64
N TYR A 169 -7.30 -3.71 10.78
CA TYR A 169 -8.12 -3.18 9.71
C TYR A 169 -9.03 -2.12 10.29
N GLY A 170 -9.23 -1.06 9.53
CA GLY A 170 -10.01 0.04 10.04
C GLY A 170 -10.39 1.05 8.99
N SER A 171 -11.18 2.00 9.46
CA SER A 171 -11.62 3.14 8.67
C SER A 171 -11.73 4.37 9.56
N CYS A 172 -11.59 5.54 8.94
CA CYS A 172 -11.85 6.83 9.59
C CYS A 172 -12.27 7.86 8.55
N ASN A 173 -12.85 8.96 9.02
CA ASN A 173 -13.14 10.13 8.20
C ASN A 173 -11.83 10.74 7.67
N LEU A 174 -11.88 11.48 6.55
CA LEU A 174 -10.69 12.13 5.96
C LEU A 174 -10.10 13.30 6.78
N ASP A 175 -10.65 13.59 7.95
CA ASP A 175 -10.07 14.50 8.95
C ASP A 175 -9.40 13.74 10.11
N GLY A 176 -9.37 12.40 10.07
CA GLY A 176 -8.83 11.54 11.12
C GLY A 176 -9.77 11.35 12.31
N THR A 177 -11.03 11.77 12.21
CA THR A 177 -12.07 11.49 13.21
C THR A 177 -12.82 10.18 12.91
N ASN A 178 -13.71 9.75 13.81
CA ASN A 178 -14.48 8.50 13.69
C ASN A 178 -13.60 7.27 13.41
N VAL A 179 -12.46 7.19 14.10
CA VAL A 179 -11.51 6.09 13.95
C VAL A 179 -12.13 4.80 14.50
N ASN A 180 -12.36 3.83 13.61
CA ASN A 180 -12.78 2.48 13.96
C ASN A 180 -11.70 1.50 13.48
N THR A 181 -10.96 0.89 14.41
CA THR A 181 -9.90 -0.07 14.10
C THR A 181 -10.12 -1.34 14.89
N THR A 182 -10.17 -2.46 14.18
CA THR A 182 -10.18 -3.81 14.75
C THR A 182 -8.78 -4.40 14.70
N PHE A 183 -8.46 -5.25 15.67
CA PHE A 183 -7.17 -5.91 15.80
C PHE A 183 -7.39 -7.40 16.05
N ASP A 184 -6.81 -8.22 15.17
CA ASP A 184 -6.96 -9.67 15.21
C ASP A 184 -5.60 -10.32 15.34
N ASN A 185 -5.45 -11.14 16.36
CA ASN A 185 -4.21 -11.88 16.57
C ASN A 185 -4.09 -12.98 15.53
N ASN A 186 -2.89 -13.16 15.01
CA ASN A 186 -2.60 -14.32 14.17
C ASN A 186 -2.72 -15.61 14.98
N GLU A 187 -3.11 -16.68 14.31
CA GLU A 187 -3.00 -18.03 14.85
C GLU A 187 -1.53 -18.35 15.23
N PRO A 188 -1.27 -19.16 16.26
CA PRO A 188 0.09 -19.45 16.71
C PRO A 188 1.02 -20.08 15.65
N THR A 189 0.46 -20.69 14.61
CA THR A 189 1.22 -21.33 13.53
C THR A 189 1.69 -20.33 12.47
N VAL A 190 1.12 -19.12 12.43
CA VAL A 190 1.41 -18.13 11.39
C VAL A 190 2.78 -17.50 11.63
N TYR A 191 3.64 -17.61 10.61
CA TYR A 191 4.87 -16.84 10.53
C TYR A 191 4.63 -15.46 9.90
N ILE A 192 3.98 -15.42 8.73
CA ILE A 192 3.63 -14.19 8.01
C ILE A 192 2.21 -14.33 7.47
N ASN A 193 1.39 -13.32 7.72
CA ASN A 193 0.04 -13.21 7.16
C ASN A 193 -0.37 -11.74 6.98
N HIS A 194 0.51 -10.93 6.41
CA HIS A 194 0.28 -9.48 6.34
C HIS A 194 -0.92 -9.16 5.43
N LEU A 195 -2.06 -8.79 6.03
CA LEU A 195 -3.28 -8.37 5.32
C LEU A 195 -3.12 -6.95 4.79
N ASN A 196 -2.21 -6.78 3.83
CA ASN A 196 -1.90 -5.52 3.19
C ASN A 196 -1.73 -5.65 1.66
N MET A 197 -2.08 -6.78 1.05
CA MET A 197 -2.03 -6.96 -0.40
C MET A 197 -3.31 -6.47 -1.06
N GLY A 198 -3.19 -5.55 -2.02
CA GLY A 198 -4.27 -5.22 -2.95
C GLY A 198 -5.50 -4.59 -2.32
N LEU A 199 -5.39 -3.94 -1.14
CA LEU A 199 -6.53 -3.29 -0.46
C LEU A 199 -7.34 -2.46 -1.46
N VAL A 200 -8.64 -2.73 -1.55
CA VAL A 200 -9.56 -2.03 -2.46
C VAL A 200 -10.87 -1.76 -1.73
N ALA A 201 -11.44 -0.59 -1.96
CA ALA A 201 -12.77 -0.21 -1.51
C ALA A 201 -13.59 0.15 -2.75
N LEU A 202 -14.70 -0.56 -2.95
CA LEU A 202 -15.55 -0.47 -4.11
C LEU A 202 -16.69 0.54 -3.87
N PRO A 203 -17.21 1.20 -4.92
CA PRO A 203 -18.28 2.20 -4.77
C PRO A 203 -19.59 1.66 -4.19
N ASP A 204 -19.80 0.34 -4.23
CA ASP A 204 -20.98 -0.34 -3.69
C ASP A 204 -20.87 -0.65 -2.19
N GLY A 205 -19.75 -0.31 -1.56
CA GLY A 205 -19.52 -0.49 -0.12
C GLY A 205 -18.60 -1.66 0.22
N HIS A 206 -18.31 -2.56 -0.71
CA HIS A 206 -17.46 -3.71 -0.43
C HIS A 206 -15.98 -3.31 -0.33
N VAL A 207 -15.29 -3.89 0.65
CA VAL A 207 -13.86 -3.69 0.88
C VAL A 207 -13.18 -5.05 0.95
N HIS A 208 -12.04 -5.17 0.29
CA HIS A 208 -11.25 -6.40 0.27
C HIS A 208 -9.77 -6.09 0.47
N VAL A 209 -9.08 -6.92 1.25
CA VAL A 209 -7.62 -6.96 1.31
C VAL A 209 -7.16 -8.40 1.44
N ALA A 210 -6.05 -8.71 0.78
CA ALA A 210 -5.48 -10.05 0.78
C ALA A 210 -4.16 -10.13 1.54
N SER A 211 -3.71 -11.35 1.78
CA SER A 211 -2.39 -11.72 2.26
C SER A 211 -1.95 -13.04 1.63
N SER A 212 -0.65 -13.32 1.68
CA SER A 212 -0.14 -14.69 1.54
C SER A 212 0.09 -15.25 2.93
N ARG A 213 -0.44 -16.44 3.21
CA ARG A 213 -0.27 -17.10 4.52
C ARG A 213 0.93 -18.03 4.49
N LEU A 214 1.88 -17.72 5.36
CA LEU A 214 3.05 -18.55 5.62
C LEU A 214 2.97 -19.06 7.06
N ASP A 215 2.92 -20.38 7.24
CA ASP A 215 2.93 -21.02 8.55
C ASP A 215 4.34 -21.53 8.87
N GLY A 216 4.72 -21.53 10.15
CA GLY A 216 6.01 -22.02 10.64
C GLY A 216 6.85 -20.93 11.31
N THR A 217 8.10 -20.81 10.87
CA THR A 217 9.10 -19.91 11.46
C THR A 217 9.92 -19.21 10.38
N SER A 218 10.71 -18.22 10.77
CA SER A 218 11.65 -17.56 9.87
C SER A 218 12.72 -18.49 9.27
N ALA A 219 12.98 -19.65 9.89
CA ALA A 219 13.96 -20.63 9.41
C ALA A 219 13.33 -21.74 8.56
N SER A 220 12.03 -21.97 8.70
CA SER A 220 11.30 -23.05 8.03
C SER A 220 9.81 -22.70 8.01
N TYR A 221 9.26 -22.44 6.83
CA TYR A 221 7.85 -22.11 6.64
C TYR A 221 7.25 -22.83 5.43
N THR A 222 5.93 -23.01 5.45
CA THR A 222 5.12 -23.53 4.35
C THR A 222 4.16 -22.46 3.85
N HIS A 223 3.84 -22.48 2.56
CA HIS A 223 2.85 -21.58 1.97
C HIS A 223 1.48 -22.26 1.98
N GLU A 224 0.59 -21.79 2.84
CA GLU A 224 -0.73 -22.41 3.08
C GLU A 224 -1.83 -21.86 2.15
N GLY A 225 -1.51 -20.86 1.34
CA GLY A 225 -2.44 -20.21 0.43
C GLY A 225 -2.55 -18.70 0.68
N TRP A 226 -3.71 -18.14 0.35
CA TRP A 226 -4.02 -16.73 0.56
C TRP A 226 -5.17 -16.58 1.55
N GLU A 227 -5.20 -15.46 2.25
CA GLU A 227 -6.38 -15.04 3.01
C GLU A 227 -6.93 -13.75 2.43
N VAL A 228 -8.25 -13.62 2.40
CA VAL A 228 -8.95 -12.41 1.97
C VAL A 228 -9.84 -11.95 3.12
N GLN A 229 -9.51 -10.80 3.69
CA GLN A 229 -10.34 -10.11 4.65
C GLN A 229 -11.34 -9.23 3.91
N ASN A 230 -12.62 -9.40 4.24
CA ASN A 230 -13.72 -8.66 3.65
C ASN A 230 -14.28 -7.66 4.65
N GLY A 231 -14.77 -6.53 4.16
CA GLY A 231 -15.53 -5.56 4.91
C GLY A 231 -16.65 -4.96 4.08
N MET A 232 -17.61 -4.34 4.77
CA MET A 232 -18.75 -3.67 4.15
C MET A 232 -18.96 -2.30 4.80
N TYR A 233 -19.22 -1.28 3.98
CA TYR A 233 -19.56 0.04 4.49
C TYR A 233 -20.89 0.02 5.25
N ASN A 234 -20.87 0.59 6.46
CA ASN A 234 -22.03 0.80 7.30
C ASN A 234 -22.36 2.30 7.36
N ALA A 235 -23.52 2.65 6.79
CA ALA A 235 -23.98 4.04 6.74
C ALA A 235 -24.47 4.58 8.09
N GLU A 236 -24.84 3.71 9.04
CA GLU A 236 -25.30 4.14 10.36
C GLU A 236 -24.14 4.63 11.24
N THR A 237 -22.99 3.95 11.14
CA THR A 237 -21.78 4.27 11.91
C THR A 237 -20.78 5.10 11.11
N ASN A 238 -20.96 5.20 9.79
CA ASN A 238 -20.01 5.77 8.84
C ASN A 238 -18.61 5.13 8.96
N THR A 239 -18.58 3.79 9.01
CA THR A 239 -17.36 2.98 9.12
C THR A 239 -17.39 1.78 8.16
N ILE A 240 -16.28 1.07 8.06
CA ILE A 240 -16.25 -0.28 7.47
C ILE A 240 -16.44 -1.29 8.60
N ASP A 241 -17.44 -2.15 8.44
CA ASP A 241 -17.65 -3.32 9.29
C ASP A 241 -16.90 -4.50 8.65
N TRP A 242 -15.87 -4.98 9.35
CA TRP A 242 -15.05 -6.10 8.89
C TRP A 242 -15.69 -7.43 9.29
N ALA A 243 -15.62 -8.42 8.40
CA ALA A 243 -16.07 -9.77 8.71
C ALA A 243 -15.21 -10.38 9.84
N ASP A 244 -15.83 -11.21 10.68
CA ASP A 244 -15.16 -11.82 11.84
C ASP A 244 -13.99 -12.74 11.44
N GLU A 245 -14.06 -13.36 10.26
CA GLU A 245 -13.05 -14.32 9.81
C GLU A 245 -12.66 -14.07 8.34
N PRO A 246 -11.37 -14.13 7.99
CA PRO A 246 -10.92 -14.03 6.62
C PRO A 246 -11.25 -15.30 5.83
N VAL A 247 -11.49 -15.13 4.53
CA VAL A 247 -11.69 -16.25 3.60
C VAL A 247 -10.33 -16.84 3.23
N LYS A 248 -10.10 -18.11 3.58
CA LYS A 248 -8.89 -18.86 3.20
C LYS A 248 -9.03 -19.46 1.81
N ILE A 249 -8.04 -19.21 0.96
CA ILE A 249 -7.96 -19.70 -0.42
C ILE A 249 -6.75 -20.62 -0.51
N ILE A 250 -7.01 -21.92 -0.58
CA ILE A 250 -5.97 -22.95 -0.74
C ILE A 250 -5.93 -23.31 -2.24
N PRO A 251 -4.81 -23.08 -2.95
CA PRO A 251 -4.70 -23.36 -4.39
C PRO A 251 -4.68 -24.84 -4.75
N GLU A 252 -4.66 -25.75 -3.77
CA GLU A 252 -4.81 -27.16 -4.06
C GLU A 252 -6.17 -27.38 -4.71
N LEU A 253 -6.15 -27.62 -6.01
CA LEU A 253 -7.26 -28.22 -6.72
C LEU A 253 -7.49 -29.58 -6.04
N LEU A 254 -8.44 -29.64 -5.10
CA LEU A 254 -9.04 -30.91 -4.72
C LEU A 254 -9.44 -31.59 -6.03
N GLU A 255 -9.00 -32.83 -6.27
CA GLU A 255 -9.28 -33.54 -7.53
C GLU A 255 -10.78 -33.52 -7.89
N ASP A 256 -11.65 -33.43 -6.89
CA ASP A 256 -13.11 -33.31 -6.99
C ASP A 256 -13.64 -31.97 -7.58
N GLY A 257 -12.79 -30.99 -7.88
CA GLY A 257 -13.18 -29.65 -8.36
C GLY A 257 -12.66 -29.25 -9.75
N ARG A 258 -11.91 -30.13 -10.43
CA ARG A 258 -11.35 -29.85 -11.76
C ARG A 258 -12.42 -29.97 -12.85
N THR A 259 -12.86 -28.84 -13.42
CA THR A 259 -13.72 -28.82 -14.61
C THR A 259 -12.96 -29.09 -15.91
N ASP A 260 -11.63 -29.16 -15.87
CA ASP A 260 -10.75 -29.51 -16.99
C ASP A 260 -10.35 -31.00 -17.01
N ALA A 261 -10.84 -31.78 -16.04
CA ALA A 261 -10.71 -33.23 -15.99
C ALA A 261 -12.05 -33.88 -16.42
N GLY A 262 -12.40 -33.72 -17.70
CA GLY A 262 -13.60 -34.31 -18.32
C GLY A 262 -13.64 -34.09 -19.82
#